data_AF-A0A8B6BPE7-F1
#
_entry.id   AF-A0A8B6BPE7-F1
#
_cell.length_a   1.000
_cell.length_b   1.000
_cell.length_c   1.000
_cell.angle_alpha   90.00
_cell.angle_beta   90.00
_cell.angle_gamma   90.00
#
_symmetry.space_group_name_H-M   'P 1'
#
loop_
_entity.id
_entity.type
_entity.pdbx_description
1 polymer ?
#
loop_
_entity_poly.entity_id
_entity_poly.type
_entity_poly.pdbx_seq_one_letter_code
_entity_poly.pdbx_strand_id
1 'polypeptide(L)'
;MVWPIAKFFRQQAKLLIQESIKRIRKRRQSQLNADNYKESPIVQLINLLIEQFKRPVANSVSETAKRNPKFNSVFVGIAQRYNSMDSTLRSKLYGKPITVKPLSDAEADHLGTRLLGETLVYGISAGLLLYEYNRSSRNDQIKEEKRKFEIATLQRKIHDYGIMTEQQATDIKELRRQIVQLEDNSTSLASKLFSFLKSG
;
A
#
# COMPACT_ATOMS: atom_id res chain seq x y z
N MET A 1 31.51 31.99 50.32
CA MET A 1 32.57 31.37 49.49
C MET A 1 32.10 30.22 48.56
N VAL A 2 30.80 29.95 48.41
CA VAL A 2 30.28 28.77 47.65
C VAL A 2 29.89 29.09 46.19
N TRP A 3 29.68 30.37 45.89
CA TRP A 3 29.22 30.86 44.58
C TRP A 3 30.15 30.53 43.39
N PRO A 4 31.50 30.59 43.50
CA PRO A 4 32.41 30.25 42.41
C PRO A 4 32.31 28.78 42.00
N ILE A 5 32.18 27.90 43.00
CA ILE A 5 32.07 26.45 42.82
C ILE A 5 30.75 26.11 42.11
N ALA A 6 29.64 26.71 42.54
CA ALA A 6 28.33 26.53 41.89
C ALA A 6 28.28 27.08 40.45
N LYS A 7 29.09 28.11 40.12
CA LYS A 7 29.21 28.64 38.75
C LYS A 7 30.02 27.68 37.86
N PHE A 8 31.09 27.10 38.39
CA PHE A 8 31.90 26.08 37.71
C PHE A 8 31.07 24.85 37.35
N PHE A 9 30.31 24.30 38.30
CA PHE A 9 29.45 23.13 38.04
C PHE A 9 28.33 23.44 37.03
N ARG A 10 27.74 24.63 37.07
CA ARG A 10 26.76 25.06 36.05
C ARG A 10 27.38 25.16 34.64
N GLN A 11 28.62 25.60 34.53
CA GLN A 11 29.31 25.70 33.24
C GLN A 11 29.68 24.32 32.69
N GLN A 12 30.22 23.43 33.53
CA GLN A 12 30.49 22.04 33.19
C GLN A 12 29.22 21.29 32.75
N ALA A 13 28.12 21.44 33.49
CA ALA A 13 26.84 20.83 33.13
C ALA A 13 26.35 21.32 31.75
N LYS A 14 26.46 22.62 31.46
CA LYS A 14 26.09 23.17 30.13
C LYS A 14 26.93 22.57 29.01
N LEU A 15 28.24 22.42 29.20
CA LEU A 15 29.14 21.84 28.20
C LEU A 15 28.80 20.36 27.92
N LEU A 16 28.60 19.58 28.98
CA LEU A 16 28.23 18.17 28.87
C LEU A 16 26.87 17.97 28.18
N ILE A 17 25.90 18.85 28.45
CA ILE A 17 24.60 18.83 27.79
C ILE A 17 24.76 19.18 26.31
N GLN A 18 25.53 20.22 25.97
CA GLN A 18 25.77 20.63 24.58
C GLN A 18 26.48 19.54 23.76
N GLU A 19 27.50 18.89 24.32
CA GLU A 19 28.18 17.78 23.65
C GLU A 19 27.28 16.57 23.47
N SER A 20 26.43 16.27 24.45
CA SER A 20 25.46 15.18 24.36
C SER A 20 24.42 15.46 23.28
N ILE A 21 23.90 16.69 23.20
CA ILE A 21 22.99 17.11 22.13
C ILE A 21 23.66 17.03 20.75
N LYS A 22 24.92 17.49 20.62
CA LYS A 22 25.70 17.35 19.37
C LYS A 22 25.87 15.89 18.97
N ARG A 23 26.21 15.00 19.92
CA ARG A 23 26.39 13.56 19.67
C ARG A 23 25.07 12.89 19.28
N ILE A 24 23.96 13.21 19.94
CA ILE A 24 22.62 12.71 19.61
C ILE A 24 22.21 13.16 18.21
N ARG A 25 22.42 14.44 17.87
CA ARG A 25 22.13 14.97 16.53
C ARG A 25 22.98 14.26 15.47
N LYS A 26 24.28 14.07 15.71
CA LYS A 26 25.18 13.36 14.79
C LYS A 26 24.77 11.90 14.57
N ARG A 27 24.45 11.17 15.64
CA ARG A 27 23.97 9.77 15.56
C ARG A 27 22.63 9.67 14.83
N ARG A 28 21.68 10.55 15.11
CA ARG A 28 20.39 10.62 14.41
C ARG A 28 20.60 10.92 12.92
N GLN A 29 21.52 11.83 12.57
CA GLN A 29 21.83 12.11 11.16
C GLN A 29 22.44 10.89 10.45
N SER A 30 23.35 10.16 11.11
CA SER A 30 23.93 8.92 10.57
C SER A 30 22.90 7.79 10.45
N GLN A 31 21.93 7.69 11.37
CA GLN A 31 20.82 6.73 11.30
C GLN A 31 19.75 7.10 10.26
N LEU A 32 19.51 8.38 10.00
CA LEU A 32 18.62 8.80 8.91
C LEU A 32 19.25 8.51 7.54
N ASN A 33 20.57 8.67 7.44
CA ASN A 33 21.30 8.17 6.28
C ASN A 33 21.16 6.63 6.24
N ALA A 34 21.36 5.95 7.38
CA ALA A 34 21.01 4.56 7.75
C ALA A 34 19.97 3.84 6.88
N ASP A 35 18.78 4.39 6.98
CA ASP A 35 17.55 3.82 6.47
C ASP A 35 17.34 4.23 5.01
N ASN A 36 17.96 5.33 4.57
CA ASN A 36 17.93 5.79 3.18
C ASN A 36 18.69 4.82 2.24
N TYR A 37 19.65 4.02 2.73
CA TYR A 37 20.34 2.98 1.93
C TYR A 37 19.62 1.63 1.89
N LYS A 38 18.54 1.44 2.65
CA LYS A 38 17.65 0.28 2.48
C LYS A 38 16.61 0.49 1.38
N GLU A 39 16.45 1.71 0.89
CA GLU A 39 15.63 1.97 -0.28
C GLU A 39 16.37 1.52 -1.54
N SER A 40 15.67 0.83 -2.45
CA SER A 40 16.23 0.42 -3.74
C SER A 40 16.91 1.62 -4.43
N PRO A 41 18.03 1.43 -5.16
CA PRO A 41 18.69 2.50 -5.93
C PRO A 41 17.71 3.32 -6.79
N ILE A 42 16.61 2.70 -7.23
CA ILE A 42 15.52 3.35 -7.98
C ILE A 42 14.79 4.41 -7.14
N VAL A 43 14.52 4.13 -5.87
CA VAL A 43 13.81 5.05 -4.98
C VAL A 43 14.70 6.25 -4.61
N GLN A 44 16.00 6.02 -4.41
CA GLN A 44 16.95 7.13 -4.23
C GLN A 44 17.01 8.02 -5.47
N LEU A 45 17.01 7.45 -6.68
CA LEU A 45 16.93 8.23 -7.92
C LEU A 45 15.62 9.03 -8.02
N ILE A 46 14.49 8.44 -7.67
CA ILE A 46 13.19 9.14 -7.64
C ILE A 46 13.22 10.29 -6.62
N ASN A 47 13.74 10.06 -5.40
CA ASN A 47 13.85 11.08 -4.36
C ASN A 47 14.79 12.22 -4.79
N LEU A 48 15.94 11.91 -5.39
CA LEU A 48 16.86 12.90 -5.93
C LEU A 48 16.21 13.72 -7.06
N LEU A 49 15.53 13.08 -8.01
CA LEU A 49 14.83 13.79 -9.08
C LEU A 49 13.73 14.70 -8.54
N ILE A 50 12.97 14.22 -7.55
CA ILE A 50 11.95 14.99 -6.84
C ILE A 50 12.58 16.25 -6.20
N GLU A 51 13.75 16.14 -5.56
CA GLU A 51 14.44 17.30 -4.98
C GLU A 51 15.04 18.24 -6.03
N GLN A 52 15.58 17.70 -7.13
CA GLN A 52 16.22 18.45 -8.20
C GLN A 52 15.22 19.26 -9.03
N PHE A 53 14.01 18.75 -9.27
CA PHE A 53 13.00 19.47 -10.05
C PHE A 53 12.18 20.46 -9.22
N LYS A 54 12.01 20.23 -7.92
CA LYS A 54 11.21 21.11 -7.05
C LYS A 54 11.68 22.56 -7.04
N ARG A 55 12.98 22.77 -6.82
CA ARG A 55 13.56 24.11 -6.61
C ARG A 55 13.58 24.94 -7.90
N PRO A 56 14.11 24.46 -9.04
CA PRO A 56 14.17 25.27 -10.26
C PRO A 56 12.78 25.58 -10.81
N VAL A 57 11.83 24.64 -10.74
CA VAL A 57 10.46 24.87 -11.22
C VAL A 57 9.74 25.88 -10.34
N ALA A 58 9.79 25.71 -9.02
CA ALA A 58 9.15 26.66 -8.10
C ALA A 58 9.74 28.08 -8.23
N ASN A 59 11.08 28.18 -8.34
CA ASN A 59 11.76 29.46 -8.51
C ASN A 59 11.42 30.12 -9.86
N SER A 60 11.36 29.35 -10.95
CA SER A 60 10.98 29.87 -12.27
C SER A 60 9.53 30.38 -12.32
N VAL A 61 8.62 29.67 -11.65
CA VAL A 61 7.21 30.09 -11.53
C VAL A 61 7.08 31.34 -10.64
N SER A 62 7.83 31.44 -9.54
CA SER A 62 7.89 32.67 -8.71
C SER A 62 8.46 33.86 -9.50
N GLU A 63 9.54 33.66 -10.25
CA GLU A 63 10.09 34.71 -11.13
C GLU A 63 9.07 35.17 -12.18
N THR A 64 8.27 34.24 -12.71
CA THR A 64 7.18 34.56 -13.64
C THR A 64 6.04 35.30 -12.94
N ALA A 65 5.71 34.95 -11.69
CA ALA A 65 4.75 35.67 -10.86
C ALA A 65 5.17 37.11 -10.64
N LYS A 66 6.46 37.38 -10.39
CA LYS A 66 6.98 38.75 -10.24
C LYS A 66 6.88 39.57 -11.54
N ARG A 67 7.02 38.92 -12.71
CA ARG A 67 6.92 39.59 -14.02
C ARG A 67 5.49 39.90 -14.44
N ASN A 68 4.50 39.13 -13.98
CA ASN A 68 3.11 39.30 -14.37
C ASN A 68 2.24 39.71 -13.16
N PRO A 69 1.75 40.95 -13.08
CA PRO A 69 1.00 41.45 -11.93
C PRO A 69 -0.31 40.70 -11.66
N LYS A 70 -0.97 40.16 -12.69
CA LYS A 70 -2.18 39.33 -12.52
C LYS A 70 -1.84 37.97 -11.90
N PHE A 71 -0.68 37.42 -12.24
CA PHE A 71 -0.23 36.14 -11.68
C PHE A 71 0.32 36.34 -10.26
N ASN A 72 0.99 37.48 -10.00
CA ASN A 72 1.44 37.86 -8.66
C ASN A 72 0.27 37.96 -7.66
N SER A 73 -0.85 38.57 -8.05
CA SER A 73 -2.00 38.73 -7.14
C SER A 73 -2.62 37.37 -6.74
N VAL A 74 -2.68 36.42 -7.68
CA VAL A 74 -3.10 35.04 -7.38
C VAL A 74 -2.09 34.35 -6.47
N PHE A 75 -0.81 34.47 -6.77
CA PHE A 75 0.27 33.84 -6.03
C PHE A 75 0.35 34.34 -4.57
N VAL A 76 0.32 35.65 -4.38
CA VAL A 76 0.25 36.30 -3.06
C VAL A 76 -1.05 35.95 -2.35
N GLY A 77 -2.18 35.91 -3.06
CA GLY A 77 -3.48 35.52 -2.49
C GLY A 77 -3.49 34.12 -1.90
N ILE A 78 -2.84 33.17 -2.58
CA ILE A 78 -2.66 31.79 -2.08
C ILE A 78 -1.81 31.80 -0.80
N ALA A 79 -0.70 32.53 -0.78
CA ALA A 79 0.17 32.63 0.38
C ALA A 79 -0.55 33.25 1.60
N GLN A 80 -1.30 34.34 1.38
CA GLN A 80 -2.09 35.01 2.44
C GLN A 80 -3.19 34.10 3.00
N ARG A 81 -3.87 33.36 2.11
CA ARG A 81 -4.91 32.42 2.52
C ARG A 81 -4.34 31.24 3.31
N TYR A 82 -3.19 30.72 2.89
CA TYR A 82 -2.49 29.67 3.64
C TYR A 82 -2.11 30.14 5.04
N ASN A 83 -1.51 31.33 5.18
CA ASN A 83 -1.15 31.89 6.49
C ASN A 83 -2.35 32.14 7.41
N SER A 84 -3.45 32.61 6.84
CA SER A 84 -4.71 32.80 7.58
C SER A 84 -5.28 31.46 8.05
N MET A 85 -5.24 30.43 7.19
CA MET A 85 -5.69 29.08 7.51
C MET A 85 -4.82 28.43 8.59
N ASP A 86 -3.49 28.49 8.45
CA ASP A 86 -2.54 27.93 9.42
C ASP A 86 -2.71 28.59 10.80
N SER A 87 -2.82 29.92 10.84
CA SER A 87 -3.06 30.66 12.08
C SER A 87 -4.42 30.34 12.71
N THR A 88 -5.46 30.16 11.89
CA THR A 88 -6.80 29.76 12.37
C THR A 88 -6.79 28.34 12.95
N LEU A 89 -6.12 27.41 12.27
CA LEU A 89 -5.98 26.03 12.75
C LEU A 89 -5.21 25.99 14.08
N ARG A 90 -4.09 26.70 14.18
CA ARG A 90 -3.33 26.82 15.43
C ARG A 90 -4.16 27.45 16.55
N SER A 91 -4.92 28.50 16.24
CA SER A 91 -5.81 29.16 17.20
C SER A 91 -6.84 28.18 17.78
N LYS A 92 -7.47 27.37 16.92
CA LYS A 92 -8.41 26.32 17.34
C LYS A 92 -7.74 25.21 18.15
N LEU A 93 -6.57 24.73 17.71
CA LEU A 93 -5.87 23.64 18.38
C LEU A 93 -5.32 24.04 19.75
N TYR A 94 -4.80 25.27 19.90
CA TYR A 94 -4.24 25.77 21.15
C TYR A 94 -5.27 26.49 22.04
N GLY A 95 -6.50 26.67 21.56
CA GLY A 95 -7.58 27.36 22.29
C GLY A 95 -7.28 28.82 22.61
N LYS A 96 -6.35 29.46 21.90
CA LYS A 96 -5.92 30.85 22.12
C LYS A 96 -6.12 31.66 20.85
N PRO A 97 -6.70 32.87 20.92
CA PRO A 97 -6.85 33.73 19.76
C PRO A 97 -5.47 34.16 19.25
N ILE A 98 -5.14 33.74 18.03
CA ILE A 98 -3.92 34.16 17.32
C ILE A 98 -4.33 35.23 16.32
N THR A 99 -3.79 36.44 16.47
CA THR A 99 -3.99 37.53 15.50
C THR A 99 -3.20 37.24 14.23
N VAL A 100 -3.89 37.17 13.09
CA VAL A 100 -3.26 36.94 11.78
C VAL A 100 -2.62 38.23 11.31
N LYS A 101 -1.28 38.27 11.27
CA LYS A 101 -0.55 39.36 10.62
C LYS A 101 -0.50 39.09 9.10
N PRO A 102 -0.86 40.06 8.23
CA PRO A 102 -0.69 39.89 6.79
C PRO A 102 0.80 39.73 6.46
N LEU A 103 1.13 38.84 5.52
CA LEU A 103 2.52 38.64 5.11
C LEU A 103 3.04 39.88 4.39
N SER A 104 4.32 40.19 4.58
CA SER A 104 5.06 41.11 3.71
C SER A 104 5.30 40.50 2.33
N ASP A 105 5.58 41.33 1.32
CA ASP A 105 5.79 40.87 -0.06
C ASP A 105 6.88 39.79 -0.19
N ALA A 106 7.98 39.94 0.57
CA ALA A 106 9.07 38.97 0.58
C ALA A 106 8.68 37.64 1.27
N GLU A 107 7.91 37.70 2.35
CA GLU A 107 7.42 36.51 3.04
C GLU A 107 6.36 35.78 2.21
N ALA A 108 5.49 36.52 1.53
CA ALA A 108 4.48 35.96 0.63
C ALA A 108 5.15 35.24 -0.56
N ASP A 109 6.22 35.80 -1.12
CA ASP A 109 6.98 35.17 -2.20
C ASP A 109 7.67 33.87 -1.75
N HIS A 110 8.35 33.89 -0.60
CA HIS A 110 9.00 32.71 -0.06
C HIS A 110 7.99 31.59 0.27
N LEU A 111 6.89 31.95 0.94
CA LEU A 111 5.83 31.01 1.28
C LEU A 111 5.15 30.44 0.03
N GLY A 112 4.80 31.29 -0.93
CA GLY A 112 4.19 30.87 -2.19
C GLY A 112 5.08 29.92 -2.99
N THR A 113 6.38 30.22 -3.07
CA THR A 113 7.35 29.40 -3.81
C THR A 113 7.47 28.01 -3.19
N ARG A 114 7.54 27.95 -1.86
CA ARG A 114 7.56 26.69 -1.12
C ARG A 114 6.28 25.88 -1.37
N LEU A 115 5.11 26.51 -1.27
CA LEU A 115 3.82 25.84 -1.46
C LEU A 115 3.66 25.30 -2.88
N LEU A 116 4.14 26.01 -3.90
CA LEU A 116 4.15 25.51 -5.28
C LEU A 116 5.01 24.25 -5.42
N GLY A 117 6.22 24.27 -4.89
CA GLY A 117 7.11 23.11 -4.94
C GLY A 117 6.54 21.88 -4.23
N GLU A 118 5.90 22.08 -3.07
CA GLU A 118 5.22 21.01 -2.34
C GLU A 118 4.00 20.49 -3.12
N THR A 119 3.17 21.39 -3.65
CA THR A 119 1.95 21.03 -4.40
C THR A 119 2.27 20.27 -5.68
N LEU A 120 3.32 20.66 -6.42
CA LEU A 120 3.73 19.96 -7.64
C LEU A 120 4.09 18.50 -7.37
N VAL A 121 4.83 18.27 -6.28
CA VAL A 121 5.28 16.91 -5.92
C VAL A 121 4.10 16.08 -5.47
N TYR A 122 3.28 16.62 -4.56
CA TYR A 122 2.08 15.92 -4.12
C TYR A 122 1.11 15.67 -5.27
N GLY A 123 1.00 16.60 -6.23
CA GLY A 123 0.20 16.43 -7.43
C GLY A 123 0.70 15.28 -8.30
N ILE A 124 2.00 15.23 -8.59
CA ILE A 124 2.60 14.13 -9.37
C ILE A 124 2.45 12.80 -8.62
N SER A 125 2.74 12.76 -7.32
CA SER A 125 2.61 11.55 -6.50
C SER A 125 1.17 11.05 -6.41
N ALA A 126 0.21 11.94 -6.14
CA ALA A 126 -1.20 11.60 -6.09
C ALA A 126 -1.72 11.17 -7.47
N GLY A 127 -1.31 11.86 -8.54
CA GLY A 127 -1.65 11.50 -9.91
C GLY A 127 -1.14 10.10 -10.28
N LEU A 128 0.11 9.78 -9.94
CA LEU A 128 0.67 8.44 -10.15
C LEU A 128 -0.07 7.37 -9.34
N LEU A 129 -0.38 7.66 -8.07
CA LEU A 129 -1.13 6.74 -7.21
C LEU A 129 -2.52 6.45 -7.78
N LEU A 130 -3.26 7.49 -8.20
CA LEU A 130 -4.58 7.33 -8.80
C LEU A 130 -4.51 6.60 -10.15
N TYR A 131 -3.47 6.87 -10.94
CA TYR A 131 -3.23 6.16 -12.19
C TYR A 131 -2.99 4.66 -11.96
N GLU A 132 -2.08 4.31 -11.04
CA GLU A 132 -1.80 2.90 -10.69
C GLU A 132 -3.01 2.23 -10.05
N TYR A 133 -3.77 2.93 -9.21
CA TYR A 133 -5.02 2.42 -8.65
C TYR A 133 -6.04 2.07 -9.74
N ASN A 134 -6.29 3.00 -10.67
CA ASN A 134 -7.22 2.76 -11.79
C ASN A 134 -6.74 1.62 -12.69
N ARG A 135 -5.44 1.54 -12.95
CA ARG A 135 -4.84 0.44 -13.71
C ARG A 135 -4.96 -0.90 -12.99
N SER A 136 -4.64 -0.95 -11.69
CA SER A 136 -4.70 -2.16 -10.88
C SER A 136 -6.14 -2.66 -10.73
N SER A 137 -7.10 -1.76 -10.50
CA SER A 137 -8.50 -2.13 -10.35
C SER A 137 -9.04 -2.89 -11.56
N ARG A 138 -8.62 -2.53 -12.79
CA ARG A 138 -9.00 -3.26 -14.01
C ARG A 138 -8.39 -4.67 -14.03
N ASN A 139 -7.14 -4.81 -13.62
CA ASN A 139 -6.47 -6.11 -13.56
C ASN A 139 -7.09 -7.01 -12.47
N ASP A 140 -7.51 -6.43 -11.35
CA ASP A 140 -8.09 -7.16 -10.24
C ASP A 140 -9.48 -7.71 -10.59
N GLN A 141 -10.29 -6.96 -11.33
CA GLN A 141 -11.57 -7.45 -11.89
C GLN A 141 -11.35 -8.64 -12.82
N ILE A 142 -10.40 -8.55 -13.75
CA ILE A 142 -10.08 -9.66 -14.68
C ILE A 142 -9.59 -10.89 -13.90
N LYS A 143 -8.74 -10.70 -12.88
CA LYS A 143 -8.28 -11.80 -12.02
C LYS A 143 -9.45 -12.43 -11.25
N GLU A 144 -10.39 -11.63 -10.79
CA GLU A 144 -11.56 -12.12 -10.07
C GLU A 144 -12.50 -12.90 -10.97
N GLU A 145 -12.74 -12.44 -12.20
CA GLU A 145 -13.52 -13.19 -13.20
C GLU A 145 -12.87 -14.54 -13.53
N LYS A 146 -11.54 -14.56 -13.72
CA LYS A 146 -10.79 -15.82 -13.92
C LYS A 146 -10.93 -16.77 -12.74
N ARG A 147 -10.81 -16.28 -11.50
CA ARG A 147 -11.02 -17.09 -10.29
C ARG A 147 -12.44 -17.66 -10.22
N LYS A 148 -13.46 -16.86 -10.53
CA LYS A 148 -14.86 -17.32 -10.56
C LYS A 148 -15.06 -18.42 -11.61
N PHE A 149 -14.48 -18.26 -12.79
CA PHE A 149 -14.52 -19.26 -13.85
C PHE A 149 -13.83 -20.57 -13.44
N GLU A 150 -12.66 -20.49 -12.80
CA GLU A 150 -11.94 -21.66 -12.29
C GLU A 150 -12.74 -22.40 -11.22
N ILE A 151 -13.35 -21.70 -10.27
CA ILE A 151 -14.21 -22.28 -9.24
C ILE A 151 -15.41 -23.01 -9.88
N ALA A 152 -16.10 -22.35 -10.81
CA ALA A 152 -17.24 -22.96 -11.50
C ALA A 152 -16.84 -24.23 -12.27
N THR A 153 -15.67 -24.21 -12.90
CA THR A 153 -15.12 -25.37 -13.62
C THR A 153 -14.79 -26.51 -12.66
N LEU A 154 -14.17 -26.21 -11.52
CA LEU A 154 -13.86 -27.22 -10.49
C LEU A 154 -15.14 -27.82 -9.90
N GLN A 155 -16.15 -27.01 -9.61
CA GLN A 155 -17.45 -27.49 -9.13
C GLN A 155 -18.11 -28.42 -10.14
N ARG A 156 -18.06 -28.08 -11.43
CA ARG A 156 -18.57 -28.97 -12.49
C ARG A 156 -17.81 -30.30 -12.52
N LYS A 157 -16.48 -30.27 -12.47
CA LYS A 157 -15.67 -31.51 -12.44
C LYS A 157 -15.98 -32.38 -11.24
N ILE A 158 -16.17 -31.79 -10.05
CA ILE A 158 -16.56 -32.50 -8.84
C ILE A 158 -17.93 -33.18 -9.02
N HIS A 159 -18.89 -32.45 -9.61
CA HIS A 159 -20.21 -32.99 -9.89
C HIS A 159 -20.17 -34.15 -10.88
N ASP A 160 -19.46 -33.99 -12.00
CA ASP A 160 -19.29 -35.03 -13.02
C ASP A 160 -18.63 -36.27 -12.42
N TYR A 161 -17.58 -36.10 -11.61
CA TYR A 161 -16.96 -37.21 -10.88
C TYR A 161 -17.91 -37.87 -9.90
N GLY A 162 -18.78 -37.12 -9.22
CA GLY A 162 -19.85 -37.67 -8.39
C GLY A 162 -20.77 -38.61 -9.18
N ILE A 163 -21.26 -38.16 -10.34
CA ILE A 163 -22.09 -38.98 -11.23
C ILE A 163 -21.34 -40.24 -11.66
N MET A 164 -20.07 -40.12 -12.07
CA MET A 164 -19.27 -41.28 -12.47
C MET A 164 -19.10 -42.29 -11.33
N THR A 165 -18.93 -41.84 -10.08
CA THR A 165 -18.86 -42.76 -8.93
C THR A 165 -20.17 -43.47 -8.64
N GLU A 166 -21.31 -42.80 -8.83
CA GLU A 166 -22.63 -43.43 -8.68
C GLU A 166 -22.90 -44.47 -9.78
N GLN A 167 -22.48 -44.17 -11.02
CA GLN A 167 -22.53 -45.12 -12.13
C GLN A 167 -21.67 -46.36 -11.82
N GLN A 168 -20.41 -46.15 -11.41
CA GLN A 168 -19.51 -47.24 -11.02
C GLN A 168 -20.09 -48.11 -9.90
N ALA A 169 -20.75 -47.52 -8.89
CA ALA A 169 -21.40 -48.26 -7.82
C ALA A 169 -22.55 -49.14 -8.35
N THR A 170 -23.31 -48.63 -9.33
CA THR A 170 -24.40 -49.36 -9.98
C THR A 170 -23.87 -50.53 -10.81
N ASP A 171 -22.83 -50.29 -11.61
CA ASP A 171 -22.17 -51.31 -12.44
C ASP A 171 -21.61 -52.45 -11.57
N ILE A 172 -20.96 -52.12 -10.44
CA ILE A 172 -20.47 -53.12 -9.47
C ILE A 172 -21.63 -53.97 -8.92
N LYS A 173 -22.77 -53.37 -8.62
CA LYS A 173 -23.94 -54.08 -8.11
C LYS A 173 -24.54 -55.01 -9.16
N GLU A 174 -24.55 -54.60 -10.43
CA GLU A 174 -25.04 -55.42 -11.54
C GLU A 174 -24.10 -56.60 -11.84
N LEU A 175 -22.78 -56.36 -11.89
CA LEU A 175 -21.78 -57.42 -12.04
C LEU A 175 -21.89 -58.47 -10.92
N ARG A 176 -22.09 -58.03 -9.66
CA ARG A 176 -22.32 -58.97 -8.54
C ARG A 176 -23.56 -59.83 -8.75
N ARG A 177 -24.66 -59.26 -9.27
CA ARG A 177 -25.88 -60.04 -9.59
C ARG A 177 -25.62 -61.07 -10.68
N GLN A 178 -24.87 -60.71 -11.73
CA GLN A 178 -24.51 -61.64 -12.80
C GLN A 178 -23.66 -62.81 -12.28
N ILE A 179 -22.69 -62.54 -11.39
CA ILE A 179 -21.87 -63.59 -10.77
C ILE A 179 -22.73 -64.58 -9.99
N VAL A 180 -23.64 -64.08 -9.13
CA VAL A 180 -24.54 -64.93 -8.34
C VAL A 180 -25.44 -65.79 -9.25
N GLN A 181 -26.02 -65.20 -10.30
CA GLN A 181 -26.85 -65.96 -11.25
C GLN A 181 -26.06 -67.05 -11.98
N LEU A 182 -24.80 -66.78 -12.35
CA LEU A 182 -23.94 -67.79 -12.98
C LEU A 182 -23.61 -68.92 -12.00
N GLU A 183 -23.37 -68.62 -10.74
CA GLU A 183 -23.13 -69.60 -9.68
C GLU A 183 -24.36 -70.49 -9.44
N ASP A 184 -25.56 -69.90 -9.33
CA ASP A 184 -26.83 -70.62 -9.21
C ASP A 184 -27.12 -71.51 -10.44
N ASN A 185 -26.84 -71.00 -11.65
CA ASN A 185 -27.01 -71.78 -12.87
C ASN A 185 -26.07 -73.00 -12.89
N SER A 186 -24.80 -72.80 -12.52
CA SER A 186 -23.79 -73.87 -12.47
C SER A 186 -24.15 -74.96 -11.46
N THR A 187 -24.63 -74.59 -10.26
CA THR A 187 -25.05 -75.55 -9.22
C THR A 187 -26.34 -76.27 -9.61
N SER A 188 -27.27 -75.60 -10.31
CA SER A 188 -28.45 -76.27 -10.87
C SER A 188 -28.09 -77.29 -11.96
N LEU A 189 -27.11 -76.98 -12.81
CA LEU A 189 -26.63 -77.92 -13.83
C LEU A 189 -25.94 -79.12 -13.18
N ALA A 190 -25.10 -78.90 -12.18
CA ALA A 190 -24.44 -79.96 -11.44
C ALA A 190 -25.46 -80.90 -10.74
N SER A 191 -26.49 -80.34 -10.09
CA SER A 191 -27.54 -81.13 -9.45
C SER A 191 -28.41 -81.91 -10.45
N LYS A 192 -28.76 -81.30 -11.60
CA LYS A 192 -29.44 -82.00 -12.70
C LYS A 192 -28.60 -83.17 -13.23
N LEU A 193 -27.32 -82.95 -13.51
CA LEU A 193 -26.41 -84.02 -13.95
C LEU A 193 -26.30 -85.15 -12.92
N PHE A 194 -26.19 -84.81 -11.63
CA PHE A 194 -26.12 -85.80 -10.56
C PHE A 194 -27.40 -86.62 -10.46
N SER A 195 -28.58 -85.99 -10.59
CA SER A 195 -29.86 -86.70 -10.62
C SER A 195 -29.97 -87.63 -11.82
N PHE A 196 -29.49 -87.20 -12.99
CA PHE A 196 -29.51 -87.98 -14.22
C PHE A 196 -28.61 -89.22 -14.12
N LEU A 197 -27.40 -89.07 -13.57
CA LEU A 197 -26.46 -90.17 -13.34
C LEU A 197 -26.96 -91.18 -12.28
N LYS A 198 -27.77 -90.76 -11.32
CA LYS A 198 -28.36 -91.66 -10.31
C LYS A 198 -29.60 -92.42 -10.81
N SER A 199 -30.20 -91.95 -11.91
CA SER A 199 -31.42 -92.54 -12.50
C SER A 199 -31.18 -93.53 -13.63
N GLY A 200 -29.94 -93.72 -14.07
CA GLY A 200 -29.51 -94.75 -15.03
C GLY A 200 -28.80 -95.90 -14.32
#